data_AF-S5ZVP2-F1
#
_entry.id   AF-S5ZVP2-F1
#
_cell.length_a   1.000
_cell.length_b   1.000
_cell.length_c   1.000
_cell.angle_alpha   90.00
_cell.angle_beta   90.00
_cell.angle_gamma   90.00
#
_symmetry.space_group_name_H-M   'P 1'
#
loop_
_entity.id
_entity.type
_entity.pdbx_description
1 polymer ?
#
loop_
_entity_poly.entity_id
_entity_poly.type
_entity_poly.pdbx_seq_one_letter_code
_entity_poly.pdbx_strand_id
1 'polypeptide(L)'
;MPKKRKSRGRHKGGKGKEDLVQCDECGALVPRSKAVKITKPVMPVDPSLAKELRDKGAILPQYTVTKYLCLRCAIYRGIIKIRPEEERKQQKLKLPF
;
A
#
# COMPACT_ATOMS: atom_id res chain seq x y z
N MET A 1 3.30 10.93 29.22
CA MET A 1 2.85 9.72 28.48
C MET A 1 3.84 9.39 27.37
N PRO A 2 4.34 8.14 27.30
CA PRO A 2 5.21 7.71 26.22
C PRO A 2 4.46 7.67 24.88
N LYS A 3 5.10 8.13 23.80
CA LYS A 3 4.51 8.20 22.46
C LYS A 3 5.35 7.39 21.47
N LYS A 4 4.80 6.26 21.00
CA LYS A 4 5.49 5.34 20.09
C LYS A 4 5.94 5.95 18.75
N ARG A 5 5.21 6.93 18.19
CA ARG A 5 5.54 7.60 16.91
C ARG A 5 5.23 9.09 16.98
N LYS A 6 6.14 9.98 16.53
CA LYS A 6 5.92 11.45 16.44
C LYS A 6 4.62 11.80 15.69
N SER A 7 4.31 11.06 14.63
CA SER A 7 3.10 11.25 13.81
C SER A 7 1.83 10.57 14.34
N ARG A 8 1.88 9.85 15.47
CA ARG A 8 0.82 8.95 15.95
C ARG A 8 0.37 7.90 14.91
N GLY A 9 1.22 7.64 13.91
CA GLY A 9 0.92 6.72 12.81
C GLY A 9 0.02 7.31 11.72
N ARG A 10 -0.06 8.64 11.59
CA ARG A 10 -0.83 9.33 10.56
C ARG A 10 0.01 10.37 9.82
N HIS A 11 -0.18 10.48 8.51
CA HIS A 11 0.46 11.52 7.68
C HIS A 11 -0.39 12.79 7.55
N LYS A 12 -1.21 13.09 8.56
CA LYS A 12 -2.23 14.16 8.53
C LYS A 12 -1.65 15.58 8.62
N GLY A 13 -0.42 15.73 9.11
CA GLY A 13 0.17 17.03 9.41
C GLY A 13 -0.69 17.81 10.42
N GLY A 14 -0.91 19.10 10.16
CA GLY A 14 -1.75 19.99 10.98
C GLY A 14 -3.25 19.94 10.67
N LYS A 15 -3.72 19.08 9.76
CA LYS A 15 -5.15 19.03 9.39
C LYS A 15 -6.00 18.50 10.54
N GLY A 16 -7.18 19.09 10.74
CA GLY A 16 -8.14 18.73 11.80
C GLY A 16 -8.96 17.47 11.49
N LYS A 17 -9.71 17.45 10.39
CA LYS A 17 -10.48 16.29 9.87
C LYS A 17 -9.94 15.86 8.51
N GLU A 18 -10.16 14.60 8.16
CA GLU A 18 -9.79 14.01 6.87
C GLU A 18 -10.86 13.01 6.47
N ASP A 19 -10.95 12.73 5.17
CA ASP A 19 -11.89 11.74 4.66
C ASP A 19 -11.48 10.32 5.07
N LEU A 20 -12.51 9.49 5.22
CA LEU A 20 -12.39 8.06 5.47
C LEU A 20 -12.35 7.34 4.14
N VAL A 21 -11.50 6.33 4.06
CA VAL A 21 -11.38 5.43 2.91
C VAL A 21 -11.73 4.02 3.38
N GLN A 22 -12.43 3.27 2.55
CA GLN A 22 -12.75 1.88 2.83
C GLN A 22 -11.53 0.99 2.56
N CYS A 23 -11.28 0.04 3.46
CA CYS A 23 -10.27 -0.99 3.24
C CYS A 23 -10.77 -1.98 2.19
N ASP A 24 -9.98 -2.24 1.14
CA ASP A 24 -10.38 -3.14 0.04
C ASP A 24 -10.56 -4.60 0.48
N GLU A 25 -10.03 -4.99 1.63
CA GLU A 25 -9.97 -6.39 2.07
C GLU A 25 -10.94 -6.70 3.19
N CYS A 26 -11.02 -5.82 4.21
CA CYS A 26 -11.89 -6.03 5.37
C CYS A 26 -13.08 -5.06 5.42
N GLY A 27 -13.22 -4.15 4.46
CA GLY A 27 -14.32 -3.19 4.40
C GLY A 27 -14.33 -2.12 5.49
N ALA A 28 -13.35 -2.12 6.40
CA ALA A 28 -13.30 -1.17 7.52
C ALA A 28 -13.04 0.26 7.01
N LEU A 29 -13.72 1.24 7.61
CA LEU A 29 -13.47 2.67 7.36
C LEU A 29 -12.20 3.12 8.08
N VAL A 30 -11.21 3.57 7.32
CA VAL A 30 -9.91 4.02 7.83
C VAL A 30 -9.64 5.44 7.36
N PRO A 31 -9.13 6.34 8.21
CA PRO A 31 -8.73 7.67 7.77
C PRO A 31 -7.64 7.59 6.69
N ARG A 32 -7.76 8.42 5.65
CA ARG A 32 -6.86 8.39 4.48
C ARG A 32 -5.38 8.47 4.86
N SER A 33 -5.00 9.30 5.84
CA SER A 33 -3.61 9.43 6.27
C SER A 33 -3.07 8.26 7.09
N LYS A 34 -3.95 7.35 7.54
CA LYS A 34 -3.60 6.14 8.29
C LYS A 34 -3.60 4.89 7.41
N ALA A 35 -4.34 4.91 6.30
CA ALA A 35 -4.39 3.80 5.36
C ALA A 35 -3.04 3.58 4.67
N VAL A 36 -2.74 2.31 4.38
CA VAL A 36 -1.57 1.91 3.61
C VAL A 36 -1.98 1.94 2.14
N LYS A 37 -1.45 2.90 1.39
CA LYS A 37 -1.67 3.01 -0.05
C LYS A 37 -0.65 2.13 -0.79
N ILE A 38 -1.14 1.26 -1.65
CA ILE A 38 -0.32 0.38 -2.49
C ILE A 38 -0.76 0.58 -3.93
N THR A 39 0.14 1.08 -4.77
CA THR A 39 -0.09 1.18 -6.20
C THR A 39 0.68 0.03 -6.85
N LYS A 40 -0.02 -0.83 -7.61
CA LYS A 40 0.61 -1.91 -8.37
C LYS A 40 0.16 -1.86 -9.82
N PRO A 41 1.07 -2.02 -10.78
CA PRO A 41 0.68 -2.35 -12.13
C PRO A 41 0.13 -3.78 -12.18
N VAL A 42 -1.01 -3.96 -12.82
CA VAL A 42 -1.68 -5.24 -13.02
C VAL A 42 -1.92 -5.43 -14.50
N MET A 43 -1.53 -6.60 -15.00
CA MET A 43 -1.90 -7.07 -16.32
C MET A 43 -3.04 -8.09 -16.16
N PRO A 44 -3.99 -8.14 -17.11
CA PRO A 44 -5.08 -9.11 -17.06
C PRO A 44 -4.61 -10.55 -17.32
N VAL A 45 -3.39 -10.73 -17.82
CA VAL A 45 -2.82 -12.03 -18.20
C VAL A 45 -1.67 -12.38 -17.26
N ASP A 46 -1.50 -13.68 -16.99
CA ASP A 46 -0.35 -14.19 -16.25
C ASP A 46 0.98 -13.76 -16.88
N PRO A 47 2.03 -13.46 -16.08
CA PRO A 47 3.30 -12.95 -16.60
C PRO A 47 3.98 -13.87 -17.63
N SER A 48 3.87 -15.18 -17.46
CA SER A 48 4.46 -16.18 -18.37
C SER A 48 3.78 -16.14 -19.73
N LEU A 49 2.45 -16.18 -19.75
CA LEU A 49 1.67 -16.11 -20.99
C LEU A 49 1.77 -14.73 -21.64
N ALA A 50 1.85 -13.67 -20.83
CA ALA A 50 2.07 -12.31 -21.31
C ALA A 50 3.40 -12.18 -22.09
N LYS A 51 4.43 -12.93 -21.69
CA LYS A 51 5.71 -12.97 -22.41
C LYS A 51 5.55 -13.63 -23.78
N GLU A 52 4.95 -14.82 -23.82
CA GLU A 52 4.72 -15.55 -25.08
C GLU A 52 3.82 -14.78 -26.05
N LEU A 53 2.79 -14.10 -25.55
CA LEU A 53 1.89 -13.28 -26.36
C LEU A 53 2.59 -12.05 -26.92
N ARG A 54 3.48 -11.41 -26.15
CA ARG A 54 4.30 -10.30 -26.65
C ARG A 54 5.30 -10.75 -27.70
N ASP A 55 5.90 -11.92 -27.53
CA ASP A 55 6.82 -12.51 -28.51
C ASP A 55 6.08 -12.81 -29.84
N LYS A 56 4.78 -13.15 -29.76
CA LYS A 56 3.88 -13.29 -30.92
C LYS A 56 3.33 -11.95 -31.46
N GLY A 57 3.73 -10.81 -30.88
CA GLY A 57 3.36 -9.47 -31.34
C GLY A 57 2.07 -8.89 -30.74
N ALA A 58 1.48 -9.51 -29.72
CA ALA A 58 0.29 -8.98 -29.06
C ALA A 58 0.62 -7.78 -28.16
N ILE A 59 -0.16 -6.70 -28.28
CA ILE A 59 -0.07 -5.52 -27.42
C ILE A 59 -0.98 -5.74 -26.21
N LEU A 60 -0.38 -5.89 -25.03
CA LEU A 60 -1.12 -6.10 -23.77
C LEU A 60 -1.19 -4.80 -22.96
N PRO A 61 -2.39 -4.30 -22.62
CA PRO A 61 -2.53 -3.12 -21.78
C PRO A 61 -2.14 -3.44 -20.33
N GLN A 62 -1.48 -2.47 -19.69
CA GLN A 62 -1.12 -2.52 -18.28
C GLN A 62 -1.94 -1.49 -17.51
N TYR A 63 -2.67 -1.94 -16.49
CA TYR A 63 -3.50 -1.08 -15.66
C TYR A 63 -2.78 -0.76 -14.36
N THR A 64 -2.97 0.43 -13.81
CA THR A 64 -2.47 0.76 -12.47
C THR A 64 -3.62 0.67 -11.47
N VAL A 65 -3.49 -0.22 -10.48
CA VAL A 65 -4.49 -0.40 -9.44
C VAL A 65 -3.94 0.15 -8.13
N THR A 66 -4.65 1.11 -7.55
CA THR A 66 -4.37 1.63 -6.21
C THR A 66 -5.27 0.97 -5.19
N LYS A 67 -4.68 0.26 -4.24
CA LYS A 67 -5.36 -0.35 -3.09
C LYS A 67 -5.12 0.45 -1.81
N TYR A 68 -6.15 0.57 -0.99
CA TYR A 68 -6.12 1.17 0.34
C TYR A 68 -6.39 0.11 1.39
N LEU A 69 -5.39 -0.15 2.22
CA LEU A 69 -5.47 -1.20 3.24
C LEU A 69 -5.44 -0.61 4.65
N CYS A 70 -6.16 -1.27 5.56
CA CYS A 70 -6.01 -1.01 6.98
C CYS A 70 -4.69 -1.60 7.49
N LEU A 71 -4.17 -1.08 8.62
CA LEU A 71 -2.91 -1.57 9.20
C LEU A 71 -2.96 -3.06 9.58
N ARG A 72 -4.12 -3.57 9.99
CA ARG A 72 -4.29 -5.00 10.33
C ARG A 72 -4.08 -5.87 9.09
N CYS A 73 -4.78 -5.59 8.00
CA CYS A 73 -4.67 -6.38 6.78
C CYS A 73 -3.29 -6.24 6.13
N ALA A 74 -2.70 -5.04 6.18
CA ALA A 74 -1.34 -4.81 5.70
C ALA A 74 -0.28 -5.63 6.47
N ILE A 75 -0.46 -5.85 7.78
CA ILE A 75 0.41 -6.72 8.59
C ILE A 75 0.15 -8.19 8.27
N TYR A 76 -1.12 -8.60 8.21
CA TYR A 76 -1.51 -9.98 7.92
C TYR A 76 -0.99 -10.46 6.57
N ARG A 77 -1.05 -9.60 5.54
CA ARG A 77 -0.50 -9.88 4.20
C ARG A 77 1.00 -9.67 4.07
N GLY A 78 1.70 -9.30 5.15
CA GLY A 78 3.15 -9.11 5.16
C GLY A 78 3.66 -7.88 4.40
N ILE A 79 2.78 -6.96 3.99
CA ILE A 79 3.15 -5.72 3.31
C ILE A 79 3.92 -4.80 4.27
N ILE A 80 3.47 -4.72 5.52
CA ILE A 80 4.17 -4.00 6.58
C ILE A 80 4.60 -4.99 7.65
N LYS A 81 5.92 -4.99 7.93
CA LYS A 81 6.50 -5.77 9.03
C LYS A 81 6.67 -4.92 10.28
N ILE A 82 6.63 -5.57 11.44
CA ILE A 82 6.92 -4.95 12.73
C ILE A 82 8.43 -4.67 12.78
N ARG A 83 8.81 -3.42 13.06
CA ARG A 83 10.20 -2.96 13.09
C ARG A 83 10.66 -2.63 14.51
N PRO A 84 11.96 -2.83 14.82
CA PRO A 84 12.57 -2.35 16.05
C PRO A 84 12.51 -0.83 16.14
N GLU A 85 12.70 -0.27 17.33
CA GLU A 85 12.42 1.15 17.60
C GLU A 85 13.25 2.10 16.73
N GLU A 86 14.52 1.79 16.55
CA GLU A 86 15.48 2.58 15.77
C GLU A 86 15.11 2.62 14.28
N GLU A 87 14.77 1.46 13.71
CA GLU A 87 14.39 1.34 12.29
C GLU A 87 13.01 1.92 11.96
N ARG A 88 12.16 2.23 12.96
CA ARG A 88 10.86 2.87 12.70
C ARG A 88 10.98 4.28 12.12
N LYS A 89 12.08 4.98 12.42
CA LYS A 89 12.36 6.34 11.95
C LYS A 89 12.89 6.36 10.52
N GLN A 90 13.53 5.28 10.08
CA GLN A 90 14.03 5.15 8.72
C GLN A 90 12.85 5.06 7.73
N GLN A 91 12.73 6.08 6.87
CA GLN A 91 11.95 5.99 5.64
C GLN A 91 12.78 5.24 4.61
N LYS A 92 12.65 3.90 4.57
CA LYS A 92 13.15 3.16 3.40
C LYS A 92 12.35 3.64 2.20
N LEU A 93 13.03 4.35 1.29
CA LEU A 93 12.50 4.71 -0.01
C LEU A 93 12.25 3.44 -0.83
N LYS A 94 11.02 3.37 -1.35
CA LYS A 94 10.51 2.53 -2.44
C LYS A 94 10.54 1.02 -2.22
N LEU A 95 9.34 0.44 -2.03
CA LEU A 95 9.09 -0.93 -2.48
C LEU A 95 9.39 -0.98 -3.98
N PRO A 96 10.23 -1.91 -4.45
CA PRO A 96 10.49 -2.08 -5.88
C PRO A 96 9.22 -2.61 -6.52
N PHE A 97 8.48 -1.70 -7.14
CA PHE A 97 7.80 -1.93 -8.40
C PHE A 97 8.22 -0.78 -9.32
#